data_AF-A0A821AYR6-F1
#
_entry.id   AF-A0A821AYR6-F1
#
_cell.length_a   1.000
_cell.length_b   1.000
_cell.length_c   1.000
_cell.angle_alpha   90.00
_cell.angle_beta   90.00
_cell.angle_gamma   90.00
#
_symmetry.space_group_name_H-M   'P 1'
#
loop_
_entity.id
_entity.type
_entity.pdbx_description
1 polymer ?
#
loop_
_entity_poly.entity_id
_entity_poly.type
_entity_poly.pdbx_seq_one_letter_code
_entity_poly.pdbx_strand_id
1 'polypeptide(L)'
;CYGKTVACRFLTDLSLALVTVLIPIFLMILFGSLIISNVRQSQRRIHTLQLGSVAATRNRPVASNSENSVIKFGQKTDRSLLLMLLSQVILIAIFTVPLCLDKFYSSFSGDYGSPLVLATNAFVYDFAILVYDISNGITFYVYTLCGGTVFRKALYDFIMSVKVKMGCH
;
A
#
# COMPACT_ATOMS: atom_id res chain seq x y z
N CYS A 1 9.64 4.65 -31.96
CA CYS A 1 9.37 6.06 -31.61
C CYS A 1 10.20 6.56 -30.42
N TYR A 2 10.77 5.67 -29.59
CA TYR A 2 11.73 6.02 -28.56
C TYR A 2 12.90 6.86 -29.12
N GLY A 3 13.10 8.06 -28.59
CA GLY A 3 14.28 8.90 -28.84
C GLY A 3 14.30 9.77 -30.11
N LYS A 4 13.33 9.68 -31.01
CA LYS A 4 13.37 10.46 -32.28
C LYS A 4 12.82 11.88 -32.19
N THR A 5 11.88 12.15 -31.29
CA THR A 5 11.28 13.48 -31.12
C THR A 5 11.03 13.78 -29.65
N VAL A 6 11.22 15.05 -29.25
CA VAL A 6 11.00 15.53 -27.88
C VAL A 6 9.58 15.22 -27.40
N ALA A 7 8.59 15.42 -28.27
CA ALA A 7 7.19 15.09 -28.01
C ALA A 7 6.97 13.61 -27.69
N CYS A 8 7.69 12.70 -28.36
CA CYS A 8 7.54 11.27 -28.12
C CYS A 8 8.20 10.84 -26.80
N ARG A 9 9.33 11.44 -26.43
CA ARG A 9 9.96 11.24 -25.12
C ARG A 9 9.02 11.73 -24.00
N PHE A 10 8.42 12.90 -24.17
CA PHE A 10 7.45 13.45 -23.22
C PHE A 10 6.22 12.56 -23.06
N LEU A 11 5.60 12.14 -24.17
CA LEU A 11 4.44 11.22 -24.13
C LEU A 11 4.78 9.90 -23.45
N THR A 12 5.99 9.37 -23.66
CA THR A 12 6.40 8.11 -23.07
C THR A 12 6.65 8.26 -21.57
N ASP A 13 7.40 9.27 -21.14
CA ASP A 13 7.66 9.57 -19.73
C ASP A 13 6.35 9.91 -18.98
N LEU A 14 5.44 10.65 -19.62
CA LEU A 14 4.11 10.95 -19.07
C LEU A 14 3.24 9.70 -18.97
N SER A 15 3.23 8.84 -19.99
CA SER A 15 2.49 7.58 -19.97
C SER A 15 3.01 6.64 -18.88
N LEU A 16 4.34 6.60 -18.70
CA LEU A 16 4.97 5.83 -17.65
C LEU A 16 4.55 6.36 -16.28
N ALA A 17 4.67 7.66 -16.03
CA ALA A 17 4.24 8.27 -14.77
C ALA A 17 2.75 8.07 -14.48
N LEU A 18 1.89 8.17 -15.49
CA LEU A 18 0.46 7.93 -15.35
C LEU A 18 0.17 6.47 -14.99
N VAL A 19 0.76 5.53 -15.73
CA VAL A 19 0.45 4.11 -15.58
C VAL A 19 1.09 3.50 -14.33
N THR A 20 2.31 3.89 -13.98
CA THR A 20 3.05 3.28 -12.86
C THR A 20 2.82 3.99 -11.53
N VAL A 21 2.45 5.28 -11.54
CA VAL A 21 2.28 6.07 -10.32
C VAL A 21 0.83 6.51 -10.13
N LEU A 22 0.26 7.21 -11.12
CA LEU A 22 -1.05 7.84 -10.93
C LEU A 22 -2.18 6.82 -10.83
N ILE A 23 -2.21 5.81 -11.71
CA ILE A 23 -3.25 4.76 -11.71
C ILE A 23 -3.20 3.94 -10.42
N PRO A 24 -2.05 3.40 -9.96
CA PRO A 24 -1.98 2.69 -8.69
C PRO A 24 -2.42 3.53 -7.50
N ILE A 25 -1.99 4.81 -7.42
CA ILE A 25 -2.41 5.71 -6.34
C ILE A 25 -3.93 5.94 -6.38
N PHE A 26 -4.50 6.18 -7.57
CA PHE A 26 -5.94 6.39 -7.73
C PHE A 26 -6.75 5.16 -7.30
N LEU A 27 -6.34 3.97 -7.75
CA LEU A 27 -6.97 2.70 -7.35
C LEU A 27 -6.83 2.46 -5.85
N MET A 28 -5.65 2.72 -5.27
CA MET A 28 -5.39 2.60 -3.83
C MET A 28 -6.31 3.50 -3.01
N ILE A 29 -6.52 4.75 -3.45
CA ILE A 29 -7.42 5.70 -2.78
C ILE A 29 -8.87 5.22 -2.89
N LEU A 30 -9.31 4.81 -4.08
CA LEU A 30 -10.66 4.28 -4.29
C LEU A 30 -10.92 3.05 -3.41
N PHE A 31 -10.07 2.02 -3.50
CA PHE A 31 -10.22 0.81 -2.70
C PHE A 31 -10.09 1.10 -1.20
N GLY A 32 -9.14 1.95 -0.80
CA GLY A 32 -8.99 2.38 0.59
C GLY A 32 -10.26 3.06 1.12
N SER A 33 -10.87 3.96 0.35
CA SER A 33 -12.12 4.64 0.71
C SER A 33 -13.32 3.68 0.80
N LEU A 34 -13.43 2.72 -0.12
CA LEU A 34 -14.46 1.68 -0.12
C LEU A 34 -14.32 0.75 1.08
N ILE A 35 -13.09 0.35 1.41
CA ILE A 35 -12.81 -0.47 2.60
C ILE A 35 -13.20 0.28 3.87
N ILE A 36 -12.81 1.55 4.02
CA ILE A 36 -13.19 2.37 5.19
C ILE A 36 -14.71 2.49 5.29
N SER A 37 -15.39 2.71 4.17
CA SER A 37 -16.86 2.85 4.13
C SER A 37 -17.56 1.55 4.52
N ASN A 38 -17.11 0.41 3.98
CA ASN A 38 -17.63 -0.91 4.33
C ASN A 38 -17.39 -1.27 5.79
N VAL A 39 -16.20 -0.97 6.32
CA VAL A 39 -15.88 -1.20 7.75
C VAL A 39 -16.78 -0.37 8.65
N ARG A 40 -16.96 0.92 8.35
CA ARG A 40 -17.87 1.80 9.12
C ARG A 40 -19.33 1.33 9.06
N GLN A 41 -19.78 0.89 7.88
CA GLN A 41 -21.14 0.38 7.70
C GLN A 41 -21.36 -0.95 8.42
N SER A 42 -20.38 -1.86 8.37
CA SER A 42 -20.40 -3.12 9.12
C SER A 42 -20.46 -2.87 10.63
N GLN A 43 -19.65 -1.94 11.15
CA GLN A 43 -19.69 -1.55 12.57
C GLN A 43 -21.06 -1.00 13.00
N ARG A 44 -21.69 -0.18 12.16
CA ARG A 44 -23.04 0.35 12.43
C ARG A 44 -24.11 -0.74 12.49
N ARG A 45 -24.03 -1.78 11.64
CA ARG A 45 -24.98 -2.91 11.66
C ARG A 45 -24.84 -3.78 12.91
N ILE A 46 -23.62 -4.01 13.37
CA ILE A 46 -23.39 -4.85 14.57
C ILE A 46 -23.88 -4.13 15.83
N HIS A 47 -23.67 -2.81 15.93
CA HIS A 47 -24.15 -2.02 17.06
C HIS A 47 -25.68 -1.92 17.14
N THR A 48 -26.38 -1.94 16.00
CA THR A 48 -27.85 -1.88 15.97
C THR A 48 -28.50 -3.22 16.35
N LEU A 49 -27.87 -4.36 16.04
CA LEU A 49 -28.36 -5.68 16.46
C LEU A 49 -28.19 -5.92 17.97
N GLN A 50 -27.11 -5.43 18.60
CA GLN A 50 -26.92 -5.55 20.05
C GLN A 50 -27.88 -4.67 20.87
N LEU A 51 -28.31 -3.51 20.35
CA LEU A 51 -29.24 -2.64 21.08
C LEU A 51 -30.70 -3.12 20.96
N GLY A 52 -31.06 -3.82 19.88
CA GLY A 52 -32.40 -4.39 19.67
C GLY A 52 -32.69 -5.66 20.49
N SER A 53 -31.67 -6.44 20.87
CA SER A 53 -31.88 -7.70 21.63
C SER A 53 -32.05 -7.50 23.14
N VAL A 54 -31.74 -6.32 23.68
CA VAL A 54 -31.88 -6.00 25.11
C VAL A 54 -33.33 -5.71 25.50
N ALA A 55 -34.17 -5.28 24.55
CA ALA A 55 -35.59 -5.04 24.81
C ALA A 55 -36.46 -6.32 24.81
N ALA A 56 -35.94 -7.47 24.38
CA ALA A 56 -36.76 -8.67 24.13
C ALA A 56 -36.48 -9.89 25.02
N THR A 57 -35.49 -9.89 25.93
CA THR A 57 -35.16 -11.13 26.67
C THR A 57 -34.82 -10.91 28.13
N ARG A 58 -35.88 -10.71 28.93
CA ARG A 58 -35.86 -10.96 30.38
C ARG A 58 -35.95 -12.48 30.58
N ASN A 59 -34.91 -13.08 31.16
CA ASN A 59 -34.78 -14.49 31.58
C ASN A 59 -34.11 -15.48 30.58
N ARG A 60 -32.78 -15.48 30.50
CA ARG A 60 -31.96 -16.71 30.38
C ARG A 60 -30.47 -16.42 30.59
N PRO A 61 -29.77 -17.07 31.53
CA PRO A 61 -28.32 -16.97 31.67
C PRO A 61 -27.68 -18.12 30.88
N VAL A 62 -27.25 -17.88 29.64
CA VAL A 62 -26.48 -18.89 28.89
C VAL A 62 -25.34 -18.21 28.13
N ALA A 63 -24.13 -18.46 28.61
CA ALA A 63 -22.82 -18.42 27.94
C ALA A 63 -22.72 -17.69 26.58
N SER A 64 -22.50 -16.37 26.59
CA SER A 64 -22.20 -15.56 25.38
C SER A 64 -20.81 -14.90 25.37
N ASN A 65 -19.89 -15.37 26.22
CA ASN A 65 -18.55 -14.77 26.31
C ASN A 65 -17.60 -15.13 25.15
N SER A 66 -17.94 -16.10 24.27
CA SER A 66 -17.04 -16.56 23.22
C SER A 66 -17.20 -15.82 21.87
N GLU A 67 -18.43 -15.50 21.43
CA GLU A 67 -18.65 -14.90 20.10
C GLU A 67 -18.17 -13.44 19.97
N ASN A 68 -18.20 -12.66 21.05
CA ASN A 68 -17.72 -11.27 21.03
C ASN A 68 -16.20 -11.15 20.79
N SER A 69 -15.44 -12.23 20.98
CA SER A 69 -13.98 -12.24 20.80
C SER A 69 -13.53 -12.47 19.35
N VAL A 70 -14.29 -13.25 18.57
CA VAL A 70 -13.97 -13.60 17.19
C VAL A 70 -14.16 -12.39 16.26
N ILE A 71 -15.23 -11.62 16.46
CA ILE A 71 -15.53 -10.42 15.66
C ILE A 71 -14.51 -9.30 15.90
N LYS A 72 -14.03 -9.14 17.15
CA LYS A 72 -12.99 -8.15 17.48
C LYS A 72 -11.62 -8.50 16.90
N PHE A 73 -11.33 -9.78 16.63
CA PHE A 73 -10.04 -10.22 16.09
C PHE A 73 -9.90 -9.92 14.60
N GLY A 74 -10.96 -10.16 13.79
CA GLY A 74 -10.97 -9.82 12.36
C GLY A 74 -10.81 -8.31 12.10
N GLN A 75 -11.46 -7.47 12.92
CA GLN A 75 -11.40 -6.01 12.79
C GLN A 75 -10.01 -5.40 13.05
N LYS A 76 -9.19 -6.02 13.90
CA LYS A 76 -7.83 -5.54 14.16
C LYS A 76 -6.90 -5.85 12.98
N THR A 77 -7.09 -6.99 12.34
CA THR A 77 -6.34 -7.42 11.17
C THR A 77 -6.59 -6.50 9.98
N ASP A 78 -7.84 -6.18 9.66
CA ASP A 78 -8.20 -5.30 8.53
C ASP A 78 -7.63 -3.89 8.68
N ARG A 79 -7.69 -3.31 9.88
CA ARG A 79 -7.12 -1.98 10.15
C ARG A 79 -5.61 -1.97 10.02
N SER A 80 -4.94 -3.04 10.46
CA SER A 80 -3.49 -3.19 10.33
C SER A 80 -3.08 -3.31 8.86
N LEU A 81 -3.85 -4.05 8.07
CA LEU A 81 -3.61 -4.24 6.64
C LEU A 81 -3.82 -2.93 5.85
N LEU A 82 -4.81 -2.13 6.24
CA LEU A 82 -5.04 -0.81 5.65
C LEU A 82 -3.94 0.20 6.02
N LEU A 83 -3.48 0.23 7.28
CA LEU A 83 -2.39 1.11 7.70
C LEU A 83 -1.07 0.78 6.99
N MET A 84 -0.83 -0.50 6.77
CA MET A 84 0.32 -1.01 6.01
C MET A 84 0.27 -0.57 4.55
N LEU A 85 -0.88 -0.74 3.88
CA LEU A 85 -1.12 -0.25 2.53
C LEU A 85 -0.95 1.27 2.41
N LEU A 86 -1.49 2.03 3.38
CA LEU A 86 -1.37 3.48 3.42
C LEU A 86 0.09 3.93 3.60
N SER A 87 0.81 3.30 4.53
CA SER A 87 2.23 3.59 4.80
C SER A 87 3.09 3.36 3.57
N GLN A 88 2.83 2.25 2.86
CA GLN A 88 3.49 1.93 1.60
C GLN A 88 3.21 2.98 0.51
N VAL A 89 1.95 3.39 0.33
CA VAL A 89 1.60 4.42 -0.66
C VAL A 89 2.31 5.73 -0.36
N ILE A 90 2.36 6.14 0.92
CA ILE A 90 3.05 7.36 1.34
C ILE A 90 4.56 7.25 1.05
N LEU A 91 5.20 6.13 1.39
CA LEU A 91 6.61 5.90 1.13
C LEU A 91 6.93 5.93 -0.37
N ILE A 92 6.16 5.20 -1.18
CA ILE A 92 6.32 5.20 -2.65
C ILE A 92 6.14 6.61 -3.20
N ALA A 93 5.12 7.36 -2.76
CA ALA A 93 4.91 8.73 -3.21
C ALA A 93 6.11 9.63 -2.87
N ILE A 94 6.61 9.59 -1.63
CA ILE A 94 7.77 10.38 -1.20
C ILE A 94 9.02 10.06 -2.03
N PHE A 95 9.25 8.79 -2.35
CA PHE A 95 10.45 8.38 -3.09
C PHE A 95 10.32 8.53 -4.61
N THR A 96 9.11 8.52 -5.16
CA THR A 96 8.88 8.63 -6.62
C THR A 96 8.73 10.10 -7.07
N VAL A 97 8.27 10.99 -6.19
CA VAL A 97 8.11 12.42 -6.50
C VAL A 97 9.41 13.11 -6.95
N PRO A 98 10.58 12.91 -6.29
CA PRO A 98 11.84 13.50 -6.72
C PRO A 98 12.22 13.12 -8.16
N LEU A 99 12.03 11.85 -8.52
CA LEU A 99 12.32 11.34 -9.87
C LEU A 99 11.38 11.96 -10.92
N CYS A 100 10.08 12.08 -10.59
CA CYS A 100 9.11 12.74 -11.46
C CYS A 100 9.42 14.23 -11.65
N LEU A 101 9.80 14.93 -10.57
CA LEU A 101 10.16 16.35 -10.63
C LEU A 101 11.40 16.59 -11.48
N ASP A 102 12.44 15.76 -11.34
CA ASP A 102 13.67 15.89 -12.12
C ASP A 102 13.42 15.67 -13.62
N LYS A 103 12.67 14.61 -13.97
CA LYS A 103 12.22 14.34 -15.35
C LYS A 103 11.39 15.48 -15.93
N PHE A 104 10.47 16.02 -15.14
CA PHE A 104 9.64 17.15 -15.55
C PHE A 104 10.49 18.40 -15.77
N TYR A 105 11.40 18.70 -14.85
CA TYR A 105 12.31 19.83 -14.94
C TYR A 105 13.24 19.73 -16.16
N SER A 106 13.87 18.57 -16.38
CA SER A 106 14.71 18.29 -17.56
C SER A 106 13.93 18.46 -18.87
N SER A 107 12.65 18.09 -18.89
CA SER A 107 11.81 18.23 -20.08
C SER A 107 11.41 19.67 -20.40
N PHE A 108 11.45 20.59 -19.43
CA PHE A 108 11.10 22.01 -19.60
C PHE A 108 12.32 22.92 -19.73
N SER A 109 13.43 22.64 -19.05
CA SER A 109 14.57 23.55 -18.99
C SER A 109 15.43 23.59 -20.26
N GLY A 110 15.35 22.59 -21.14
CA GLY A 110 16.21 22.50 -22.32
C GLY A 110 17.71 22.38 -21.97
N ASP A 111 18.56 22.05 -22.95
CA ASP A 111 20.00 21.80 -22.74
C ASP A 111 20.86 23.08 -22.56
N TYR A 112 20.31 24.13 -21.93
CA TYR A 112 20.99 25.40 -21.73
C TYR A 112 21.55 25.50 -20.31
N GLY A 113 22.59 24.73 -20.02
CA GLY A 113 23.26 24.73 -18.71
C GLY A 113 24.78 24.78 -18.81
N SER A 114 25.43 25.42 -17.85
CA SER A 114 26.90 25.30 -17.71
C SER A 114 27.28 23.83 -17.42
N PRO A 115 28.51 23.39 -17.73
CA PRO A 115 28.93 22.00 -17.50
C PRO A 115 28.79 21.57 -16.02
N LEU A 116 28.87 22.52 -15.09
CA LEU A 116 28.68 22.26 -13.66
C LEU A 116 27.21 21.98 -13.31
N VAL A 117 26.27 22.68 -13.94
CA VAL A 117 24.82 22.43 -13.79
C VAL A 117 24.45 21.07 -14.37
N LEU A 118 25.04 20.72 -15.52
CA LEU A 118 24.84 19.44 -16.19
C LEU A 118 25.34 18.27 -15.32
N ALA A 119 26.54 18.39 -14.73
CA ALA A 119 27.07 17.39 -13.80
C ALA A 119 26.21 17.26 -12.53
N THR A 120 25.70 18.38 -12.00
CA THR A 120 24.83 18.39 -10.82
C THR A 120 23.49 17.70 -11.11
N ASN A 121 22.86 18.02 -12.25
CA ASN A 121 21.61 17.39 -12.66
C ASN A 121 21.78 15.88 -12.91
N ALA A 122 22.88 15.46 -13.53
CA ALA A 122 23.18 14.05 -13.72
C ALA A 122 23.33 13.31 -12.37
N PHE A 123 24.04 13.90 -11.41
CA PHE A 123 24.16 13.33 -10.07
C PHE A 123 22.80 13.24 -9.35
N VAL A 124 21.97 14.28 -9.42
CA VAL A 124 20.63 14.30 -8.83
C VAL A 124 19.73 13.23 -9.45
N TYR A 125 19.81 13.06 -10.77
CA TYR A 125 19.07 12.03 -11.51
C TYR A 125 19.49 10.60 -11.09
N ASP A 126 20.80 10.33 -11.07
CA ASP A 126 21.34 9.02 -10.67
C ASP A 126 20.99 8.70 -9.21
N PHE A 127 21.06 9.70 -8.33
CA PHE A 127 20.63 9.57 -6.95
C PHE A 127 19.13 9.30 -6.83
N ALA A 128 18.29 9.98 -7.62
CA ALA A 128 16.85 9.76 -7.63
C ALA A 128 16.47 8.36 -8.13
N ILE A 129 17.18 7.84 -9.14
CA ILE A 129 17.01 6.44 -9.59
C ILE A 129 17.36 5.48 -8.46
N LEU A 130 18.50 5.69 -7.80
CA LEU A 130 18.96 4.81 -6.72
C LEU A 130 17.96 4.80 -5.55
N VAL A 131 17.41 5.96 -5.20
CA VAL A 131 16.35 6.08 -4.19
C VAL A 131 15.07 5.36 -4.62
N TYR A 132 14.69 5.45 -5.91
CA TYR A 132 13.54 4.77 -6.47
C TYR A 132 13.69 3.23 -6.42
N ASP A 133 14.86 2.71 -6.80
CA ASP A 133 15.15 1.26 -6.75
C ASP A 133 15.16 0.74 -5.31
N ILE A 134 15.75 1.49 -4.38
CA ILE A 134 15.69 1.18 -2.96
C ILE A 134 14.23 1.18 -2.47
N SER A 135 13.40 2.13 -2.90
CA SER A 135 11.99 2.20 -2.51
C SER A 135 11.19 0.96 -2.96
N ASN A 136 11.44 0.49 -4.18
CA ASN A 136 10.86 -0.76 -4.69
C ASN A 136 11.27 -1.97 -3.83
N GLY A 137 12.52 -2.01 -3.35
CA GLY A 137 12.99 -3.02 -2.40
C GLY A 137 12.38 -2.88 -0.99
N ILE A 138 12.28 -1.65 -0.48
CA ILE A 138 11.70 -1.32 0.84
C ILE A 138 10.26 -1.77 0.93
N THR A 139 9.52 -1.73 -0.18
CA THR A 139 8.13 -2.16 -0.25
C THR A 139 7.96 -3.58 0.32
N PHE A 140 8.85 -4.51 -0.04
CA PHE A 140 8.87 -5.87 0.53
C PHE A 140 9.16 -5.89 2.04
N TYR A 141 10.10 -5.05 2.50
CA TYR A 141 10.44 -4.94 3.92
C TYR A 141 9.30 -4.32 4.73
N VAL A 142 8.60 -3.33 4.19
CA VAL A 142 7.38 -2.77 4.79
C VAL A 142 6.30 -3.85 4.84
N TYR A 143 6.17 -4.67 3.79
CA TYR A 143 5.21 -5.77 3.79
C TYR A 143 5.50 -6.81 4.90
N THR A 144 6.77 -7.13 5.10
CA THR A 144 7.21 -8.14 6.08
C THR A 144 7.29 -7.61 7.51
N LEU A 145 7.65 -6.34 7.70
CA LEU A 145 7.84 -5.71 9.01
C LEU A 145 6.56 -5.05 9.56
N CYS A 146 5.84 -4.26 8.75
CA CYS A 146 4.60 -3.59 9.19
C CYS A 146 3.38 -4.52 9.20
N GLY A 147 3.35 -5.54 8.35
CA GLY A 147 2.38 -6.64 8.44
C GLY A 147 2.70 -7.65 9.57
N GLY A 148 3.73 -7.36 10.37
CA GLY A 148 4.54 -8.34 11.10
C GLY A 148 3.81 -9.35 11.98
N THR A 149 2.68 -9.05 12.61
CA THR A 149 1.95 -10.08 13.41
C THR A 149 1.10 -10.99 12.54
N VAL A 150 0.50 -10.46 11.47
CA VAL A 150 -0.39 -11.19 10.57
C VAL A 150 0.43 -11.98 9.56
N PHE A 151 1.43 -11.33 8.94
CA PHE A 151 2.31 -11.97 7.98
C PHE A 151 3.19 -13.04 8.63
N ARG A 152 3.79 -12.79 9.81
CA ARG A 152 4.58 -13.83 10.49
C ARG A 152 3.72 -15.02 10.91
N LYS A 153 2.47 -14.78 11.32
CA LYS A 153 1.53 -15.86 11.64
C LYS A 153 1.14 -16.67 10.40
N ALA A 154 0.78 -16.00 9.30
CA ALA A 154 0.46 -16.67 8.05
C ALA A 154 1.66 -17.44 7.45
N LEU A 155 2.87 -16.86 7.53
CA LEU A 155 4.10 -17.52 7.10
C LEU A 155 4.42 -18.74 7.97
N TYR A 156 4.26 -18.61 9.29
CA TYR A 156 4.44 -19.72 10.22
C TYR A 156 3.44 -20.85 9.95
N ASP A 157 2.15 -20.52 9.78
CA ASP A 157 1.10 -21.49 9.46
C ASP A 157 1.35 -22.17 8.10
N PHE A 158 1.84 -21.42 7.11
CA PHE A 158 2.24 -21.95 5.80
C PHE A 158 3.43 -22.92 5.91
N ILE A 159 4.51 -22.52 6.59
CA ILE A 159 5.70 -23.36 6.79
C ILE A 159 5.33 -24.62 7.58
N MET A 160 4.45 -24.50 8.57
CA MET A 160 4.00 -25.65 9.36
C MET A 160 3.14 -26.59 8.51
N SER A 161 2.25 -26.06 7.67
CA SER A 161 1.47 -26.84 6.72
C SER A 161 2.38 -27.59 5.72
N VAL A 162 3.43 -26.95 5.21
CA VAL A 162 4.41 -27.58 4.31
C VAL A 162 5.22 -28.67 5.03
N LYS A 163 5.67 -28.43 6.27
CA LYS A 163 6.37 -29.44 7.08
C LYS A 163 5.50 -30.67 7.36
N VAL A 164 4.24 -30.47 7.72
CA VAL A 164 3.29 -31.58 7.94
C VAL A 164 3.08 -32.35 6.64
N LYS A 165 2.95 -31.66 5.51
CA LYS A 165 2.75 -32.30 4.20
C LYS A 165 3.97 -33.05 3.68
N MET A 166 5.19 -32.61 4.04
CA MET A 166 6.44 -33.30 3.73
C MET A 166 6.78 -34.43 4.71
N GLY A 167 6.27 -34.40 5.94
CA GLY A 167 6.49 -35.45 6.95
C GLY A 167 5.48 -36.61 6.90
N CYS A 168 4.39 -36.47 6.16
CA CYS A 168 3.40 -37.54 5.94
C CYS A 168 3.67 -38.38 4.68
N HIS A 169 4.93 -38.46 4.23
CA HIS A 169 5.32 -39.23 3.06
C HIS A 169 6.43 -40.24 3.34
#